data_AF-A0A5Q8CA92-F1
#
_entry.id   AF-A0A5Q8CA92-F1
#
_cell.length_a   1.000
_cell.length_b   1.000
_cell.length_c   1.000
_cell.angle_alpha   90.00
_cell.angle_beta   90.00
_cell.angle_gamma   90.00
#
_symmetry.space_group_name_H-M   'P 1'
#
loop_
_entity.id
_entity.type
_entity.pdbx_description
1 polymer ?
#
loop_
_entity_poly.entity_id
_entity_poly.type
_entity_poly.pdbx_seq_one_letter_code
_entity_poly.pdbx_strand_id
1 'polypeptide(L)'
;MCAPDPPAPPDPKETSAASTATNVGTAIANANLGNVNQVTPDGNLTYSQTGTYKWNDPYTGKSYDIPTYTATQTLSQTGQAIKDQTDQAQLNLGKLANSQSAFLNDFLSKPVDLSNDATEARLMDLGMKRLQPALDARRASNEADLINRGIRPGSDAYAQAQNLENQGENDAYNQLLLSGRGQAVQEALAQNSAPINNLTALLSGSQVSQPNFVNANMPTIPTTDVAGLINTNYNQKLQNWQQQAQSSSDLFGGLFGLGANVIKYSDRRVKTNVRRVGEFANGLAKYAFEYVWGGGEQIGVMADEVRAFRPHAVINVG
;
A
#
# COMPACT_ATOMS: atom_id res chain seq x y z
N MET A 1 10.06 48.13 -43.67
CA MET A 1 9.80 47.56 -42.33
C MET A 1 11.09 46.92 -41.88
N CYS A 2 11.53 47.13 -40.63
CA CYS A 2 12.70 46.42 -40.10
C CYS A 2 12.37 44.93 -39.95
N ALA A 3 13.37 44.05 -40.07
CA ALA A 3 13.18 42.62 -39.85
C ALA A 3 12.58 42.38 -38.45
N PRO A 4 11.64 41.42 -38.29
CA PRO A 4 11.11 41.07 -36.98
C PRO A 4 12.24 40.54 -36.08
N ASP A 5 12.12 40.74 -34.76
CA ASP A 5 13.10 40.21 -33.80
C ASP A 5 13.06 38.67 -33.75
N PRO A 6 14.21 37.99 -33.55
CA PRO A 6 14.25 36.54 -33.45
C PRO A 6 13.48 36.05 -32.22
N PRO A 7 12.80 34.89 -32.31
CA PRO A 7 12.14 34.31 -31.15
C PRO A 7 13.16 33.95 -30.06
N ALA A 8 12.83 34.25 -28.80
CA ALA A 8 13.68 33.88 -27.67
C ALA A 8 13.71 32.34 -27.47
N PRO A 9 14.88 31.75 -27.17
CA PRO A 9 14.98 30.32 -26.89
C PRO A 9 14.18 29.95 -25.62
N PRO A 10 13.57 28.75 -25.57
CA PRO A 10 12.91 28.26 -24.36
C PRO A 10 13.93 28.14 -23.23
N ASP A 11 13.55 28.54 -22.02
CA ASP A 11 14.39 28.34 -20.84
C ASP A 11 14.52 26.83 -20.56
N PRO A 12 15.75 26.27 -20.49
CA PRO A 12 15.96 24.85 -20.20
C PRO A 12 15.35 24.40 -18.86
N LYS A 13 15.35 25.26 -17.83
CA LYS A 13 14.74 24.99 -16.53
C LYS A 13 13.22 24.94 -16.62
N GLU A 14 12.60 25.85 -17.36
CA GLU A 14 11.15 25.81 -17.57
C GLU A 14 10.71 24.61 -18.41
N THR A 15 11.50 24.29 -19.44
CA THR A 15 11.28 23.15 -20.33
C THR A 15 11.40 21.81 -19.58
N SER A 16 12.41 21.68 -18.71
CA SER A 16 12.56 20.54 -17.82
C SER A 16 11.42 20.46 -16.80
N ALA A 17 11.04 21.59 -16.17
CA ALA A 17 9.93 21.64 -15.23
C ALA A 17 8.62 21.15 -15.84
N ALA A 18 8.32 21.55 -17.09
CA ALA A 18 7.12 21.14 -17.80
C ALA A 18 7.07 19.61 -18.06
N SER A 19 8.22 19.02 -18.37
CA SER A 19 8.36 17.57 -18.57
C SER A 19 8.20 16.80 -17.26
N THR A 20 8.87 17.26 -16.19
CA THR A 20 8.76 16.67 -14.86
C THR A 20 7.32 16.69 -14.37
N ALA A 21 6.63 17.83 -14.47
CA ALA A 21 5.23 17.95 -14.04
C ALA A 21 4.30 16.97 -14.77
N THR A 22 4.49 16.83 -16.10
CA THR A 22 3.69 15.92 -16.93
C THR A 22 3.96 14.45 -16.58
N ASN A 23 5.23 14.10 -16.36
CA ASN A 23 5.62 12.74 -16.00
C ASN A 23 5.12 12.35 -14.60
N VAL A 24 5.23 13.26 -13.63
CA VAL A 24 4.70 13.07 -12.27
C VAL A 24 3.18 12.92 -12.31
N GLY A 25 2.46 13.78 -13.04
CA GLY A 25 1.01 13.66 -13.21
C GLY A 25 0.60 12.34 -13.85
N THR A 26 1.34 11.89 -14.87
CA THR A 26 1.12 10.59 -15.53
C THR A 26 1.37 9.42 -14.57
N ALA A 27 2.44 9.47 -13.77
CA ALA A 27 2.74 8.44 -12.78
C ALA A 27 1.66 8.36 -11.69
N ILE A 28 1.18 9.50 -11.21
CA ILE A 28 0.08 9.57 -10.24
C ILE A 28 -1.22 9.01 -10.84
N ALA A 29 -1.51 9.33 -12.10
CA ALA A 29 -2.67 8.79 -12.80
C ALA A 29 -2.58 7.27 -12.97
N ASN A 30 -1.42 6.74 -13.37
CA ASN A 30 -1.17 5.30 -13.47
C ASN A 30 -1.28 4.61 -12.11
N ALA A 31 -0.79 5.22 -11.03
CA ALA A 31 -0.93 4.67 -9.67
C ALA A 31 -2.40 4.62 -9.23
N ASN A 32 -3.18 5.67 -9.51
CA ASN A 32 -4.62 5.68 -9.23
C ASN A 32 -5.38 4.62 -10.02
N LEU A 33 -5.06 4.47 -11.31
CA LEU A 33 -5.64 3.41 -12.13
C LEU A 33 -5.28 2.04 -11.56
N GLY A 34 -4.05 1.85 -11.05
CA GLY A 34 -3.53 0.58 -10.53
C GLY A 34 -4.20 0.11 -9.25
N ASN A 35 -4.66 1.06 -8.45
CA ASN A 35 -5.21 0.84 -7.13
C ASN A 35 -6.74 0.65 -7.20
N VAL A 36 -7.19 -0.35 -7.95
CA VAL A 36 -8.63 -0.66 -8.11
C VAL A 36 -9.13 -1.48 -6.93
N ASN A 37 -10.26 -1.07 -6.36
CA ASN A 37 -10.97 -1.83 -5.35
C ASN A 37 -11.56 -3.11 -5.95
N GLN A 38 -11.39 -4.24 -5.25
CA GLN A 38 -11.93 -5.53 -5.65
C GLN A 38 -12.90 -6.05 -4.60
N VAL A 39 -14.03 -6.58 -5.06
CA VAL A 39 -15.04 -7.20 -4.21
C VAL A 39 -15.21 -8.64 -4.69
N THR A 40 -15.01 -9.59 -3.78
CA THR A 40 -15.21 -11.01 -4.00
C THR A 40 -16.27 -11.54 -3.02
N PRO A 41 -16.82 -12.75 -3.23
CA PRO A 41 -17.73 -13.36 -2.26
C PRO A 41 -17.09 -13.57 -0.88
N ASP A 42 -15.77 -13.79 -0.85
CA ASP A 42 -15.03 -14.13 0.37
C ASP A 42 -14.45 -12.90 1.08
N GLY A 43 -14.49 -11.71 0.47
CA GLY A 43 -13.95 -10.49 1.05
C GLY A 43 -13.84 -9.32 0.10
N ASN A 44 -13.19 -8.25 0.56
CA ASN A 44 -12.85 -7.10 -0.29
C ASN A 44 -11.38 -6.71 -0.13
N LEU A 45 -10.85 -6.08 -1.16
CA LEU A 45 -9.56 -5.40 -1.18
C LEU A 45 -9.83 -3.96 -1.60
N THR A 46 -9.64 -3.03 -0.68
CA THR A 46 -9.86 -1.61 -0.91
C THR A 46 -8.55 -0.85 -0.82
N TYR A 47 -8.27 -0.01 -1.80
CA TYR A 47 -7.18 0.94 -1.79
C TYR A 47 -7.71 2.32 -1.40
N SER A 48 -7.07 2.95 -0.43
CA SER A 48 -7.38 4.32 -0.01
C SER A 48 -6.12 5.15 0.03
N GLN A 49 -6.19 6.41 -0.41
CA GLN A 49 -5.09 7.37 -0.23
C GLN A 49 -4.97 7.68 1.27
N THR A 50 -3.86 7.27 1.87
CA THR A 50 -3.62 7.40 3.33
C THR A 50 -2.59 8.46 3.67
N GLY A 51 -1.92 9.01 2.66
CA GLY A 51 -0.93 10.04 2.88
C GLY A 51 -0.53 10.73 1.60
N THR A 52 0.35 11.71 1.76
CA THR A 52 0.97 12.45 0.67
C THR A 52 2.34 12.89 1.15
N TYR A 53 3.36 12.67 0.33
CA TYR A 53 4.68 13.21 0.59
C TYR A 53 5.06 14.22 -0.48
N LYS A 54 5.80 15.26 -0.07
CA LYS A 54 6.31 16.26 -0.99
C LYS A 54 7.61 15.78 -1.60
N TRP A 55 7.62 15.63 -2.91
CA TRP A 55 8.84 15.42 -3.68
C TRP A 55 9.30 16.74 -4.28
N ASN A 56 10.55 17.12 -3.99
CA ASN A 56 11.14 18.33 -4.53
C ASN A 56 11.97 17.98 -5.75
N ASP A 57 11.66 18.62 -6.88
CA ASP A 57 12.46 18.51 -8.09
C ASP A 57 13.83 19.18 -7.84
N PRO A 58 14.93 18.42 -7.88
CA PRO A 58 16.27 18.93 -7.59
C PRO A 58 16.77 19.94 -8.64
N TYR A 59 16.17 19.95 -9.83
CA TYR A 59 16.58 20.81 -10.95
C TYR A 59 15.84 22.15 -10.95
N THR A 60 14.55 22.15 -10.60
CA THR A 60 13.68 23.33 -10.71
C THR A 60 13.29 23.92 -9.36
N GLY A 61 13.49 23.18 -8.26
CA GLY A 61 13.09 23.57 -6.91
C GLY A 61 11.58 23.52 -6.65
N LYS A 62 10.78 23.07 -7.64
CA LYS A 62 9.33 22.90 -7.49
C LYS A 62 9.03 21.65 -6.65
N SER A 63 8.04 21.75 -5.77
CA SER A 63 7.53 20.60 -5.00
C SER A 63 6.28 20.02 -5.64
N TYR A 64 6.18 18.70 -5.65
CA TYR A 64 5.03 17.93 -6.13
C TYR A 64 4.50 17.05 -5.00
N ASP A 65 3.18 17.02 -4.84
CA ASP A 65 2.49 16.19 -3.87
C ASP A 65 2.26 14.80 -4.45
N ILE A 66 2.94 13.79 -3.89
CA ILE A 66 2.83 12.40 -4.33
C ILE A 66 1.94 11.62 -3.35
N PRO A 67 0.78 11.10 -3.78
CA PRO A 67 -0.11 10.35 -2.91
C PRO A 67 0.47 8.97 -2.56
N THR A 68 0.24 8.55 -1.32
CA THR A 68 0.52 7.19 -0.85
C THR A 68 -0.79 6.46 -0.57
N TYR A 69 -0.85 5.17 -0.90
CA TYR A 69 -2.06 4.36 -0.76
C TYR A 69 -1.84 3.22 0.22
N THR A 70 -2.90 2.86 0.94
CA THR A 70 -2.95 1.66 1.76
C THR A 70 -3.95 0.68 1.16
N ALA A 71 -3.52 -0.56 1.01
CA ALA A 71 -4.37 -1.69 0.67
C ALA A 71 -4.94 -2.31 1.95
N THR A 72 -6.26 -2.28 2.09
CA THR A 72 -6.98 -2.91 3.19
C THR A 72 -7.74 -4.12 2.66
N GLN A 73 -7.46 -5.28 3.23
CA GLN A 73 -8.19 -6.52 2.94
C GLN A 73 -9.15 -6.81 4.09
N THR A 74 -10.40 -7.14 3.76
CA THR A 74 -11.36 -7.61 4.76
C THR A 74 -11.99 -8.92 4.30
N LEU A 75 -12.34 -9.76 5.25
CA LEU A 75 -13.06 -11.01 5.02
C LEU A 75 -14.57 -10.72 4.91
N SER A 76 -15.30 -11.64 4.27
CA SER A 76 -16.75 -11.69 4.36
C SER A 76 -17.18 -11.85 5.82
N GLN A 77 -18.43 -11.47 6.13
CA GLN A 77 -18.95 -11.60 7.50
C GLN A 77 -18.83 -13.04 8.04
N THR A 78 -19.10 -14.03 7.17
CA THR A 78 -18.94 -15.44 7.51
C THR A 78 -17.48 -15.82 7.71
N GLY A 79 -16.58 -15.39 6.81
CA GLY A 79 -15.14 -15.65 6.94
C GLY A 79 -14.54 -15.03 8.21
N GLN A 80 -14.96 -13.82 8.55
CA GLN A 80 -14.54 -13.15 9.78
C GLN A 80 -15.03 -13.89 11.02
N ALA A 81 -16.30 -14.32 11.05
CA ALA A 81 -16.86 -15.06 12.17
C ALA A 81 -16.12 -16.40 12.42
N ILE A 82 -15.76 -17.12 11.34
CA ILE A 82 -14.96 -18.36 11.45
C ILE A 82 -13.55 -18.04 11.96
N LYS A 83 -12.93 -16.95 11.49
CA LYS A 83 -11.62 -16.52 11.96
C LYS A 83 -11.66 -16.19 13.46
N ASP A 84 -12.63 -15.40 13.89
CA ASP A 84 -12.77 -15.00 15.30
C ASP A 84 -13.00 -16.23 16.19
N GLN A 85 -13.85 -17.16 15.77
CA GLN A 85 -14.08 -18.42 16.48
C GLN A 85 -12.82 -19.29 16.57
N THR A 86 -12.04 -19.35 15.49
CA THR A 86 -10.77 -20.09 15.43
C THR A 86 -9.73 -19.46 16.35
N ASP A 87 -9.56 -18.15 16.29
CA ASP A 87 -8.64 -17.39 17.14
C ASP A 87 -9.01 -17.53 18.63
N GLN A 88 -10.31 -17.50 18.94
CA GLN A 88 -10.80 -17.70 20.31
C GLN A 88 -10.53 -19.12 20.82
N ALA A 89 -10.73 -20.14 19.99
CA ALA A 89 -10.43 -21.51 20.35
C ALA A 89 -8.92 -21.74 20.55
N GLN A 90 -8.06 -21.15 19.70
CA GLN A 90 -6.61 -21.15 19.90
C GLN A 90 -6.20 -20.44 21.19
N LEU A 91 -6.82 -19.30 21.51
CA LEU A 91 -6.58 -18.58 22.76
C LEU A 91 -6.97 -19.43 23.98
N ASN A 92 -8.11 -20.12 23.92
CA ASN A 92 -8.56 -20.99 25.00
C ASN A 92 -7.62 -22.20 25.18
N LEU A 93 -7.13 -22.80 24.09
CA LEU A 93 -6.10 -23.82 24.13
C LEU A 93 -4.80 -23.30 24.77
N GLY A 94 -4.36 -22.09 24.40
CA GLY A 94 -3.21 -21.46 25.03
C GLY A 94 -3.40 -21.21 26.52
N LYS A 95 -4.59 -20.75 26.96
CA LYS A 95 -4.93 -20.59 28.38
C LYS A 95 -4.94 -21.93 29.12
N LEU A 96 -5.47 -22.98 28.51
CA LEU A 96 -5.45 -24.32 29.07
C LEU A 96 -4.01 -24.83 29.22
N ALA A 97 -3.18 -24.64 28.19
CA ALA A 97 -1.76 -24.99 28.23
C ALA A 97 -1.01 -24.22 29.34
N ASN A 98 -1.26 -22.92 29.48
CA ASN A 98 -0.67 -22.10 30.54
C ASN A 98 -1.13 -22.51 31.95
N SER A 99 -2.41 -22.88 32.09
CA SER A 99 -2.94 -23.34 33.40
C SER A 99 -2.35 -24.69 33.79
N GLN A 100 -2.20 -25.60 32.83
CA GLN A 100 -1.55 -26.89 33.04
C GLN A 100 -0.06 -26.74 33.33
N SER A 101 0.66 -25.86 32.62
CA SER A 101 2.08 -25.61 32.87
C SER A 101 2.32 -24.95 34.24
N ALA A 102 1.44 -24.04 34.66
CA ALA A 102 1.48 -23.45 36.00
C ALA A 102 1.22 -24.49 37.09
N PHE A 103 0.23 -25.36 36.92
CA PHE A 103 -0.01 -26.49 37.81
C PHE A 103 1.21 -27.42 37.90
N LEU A 104 1.80 -27.80 36.75
CA LEU A 104 2.99 -28.65 36.74
C LEU A 104 4.17 -27.99 37.44
N ASN A 105 4.36 -26.68 37.28
CA ASN A 105 5.44 -25.96 37.96
C ASN A 105 5.21 -25.82 39.48
N ASP A 106 3.98 -25.54 39.92
CA ASP A 106 3.60 -25.52 41.35
C ASP A 106 3.69 -26.93 41.99
N PHE A 107 3.31 -27.96 41.23
CA PHE A 107 3.39 -29.35 41.66
C PHE A 107 4.85 -29.84 41.76
N LEU A 108 5.70 -29.53 40.77
CA LEU A 108 7.12 -29.90 40.78
C LEU A 108 7.95 -29.10 41.79
N SER A 109 7.47 -27.92 42.22
CA SER A 109 8.17 -27.08 43.20
C SER A 109 7.81 -27.41 44.66
N LYS A 110 6.79 -28.25 44.90
CA LYS A 110 6.44 -28.75 46.23
C LYS A 110 7.01 -30.16 46.44
N PRO A 111 7.47 -30.52 47.65
CA PRO A 111 7.80 -31.92 47.95
C PRO A 111 6.56 -32.78 47.70
N VAL A 112 6.72 -33.87 46.97
CA VAL A 112 5.65 -34.77 46.54
C VAL A 112 4.86 -35.27 47.75
N ASP A 113 3.67 -34.73 47.95
CA ASP A 113 2.67 -35.26 48.89
C ASP A 113 1.61 -36.02 48.09
N LEU A 114 1.57 -37.34 48.25
CA LEU A 114 0.72 -38.27 47.49
C LEU A 114 -0.67 -38.46 48.12
N SER A 115 -1.01 -37.68 49.16
CA SER A 115 -2.31 -37.67 49.83
C SER A 115 -3.36 -36.83 49.07
N ASN A 116 -3.66 -37.21 47.83
CA ASN A 116 -4.74 -36.56 47.07
C ASN A 116 -6.08 -37.26 47.34
N ASP A 117 -6.71 -36.89 48.47
CA ASP A 117 -7.91 -37.53 49.05
C ASP A 117 -9.10 -37.66 48.08
N ALA A 118 -9.30 -36.74 47.14
CA ALA A 118 -10.51 -36.73 46.31
C ALA A 118 -10.49 -37.77 45.16
N THR A 119 -9.34 -37.92 44.50
CA THR A 119 -9.15 -38.92 43.44
C THR A 119 -9.00 -40.30 44.04
N GLU A 120 -8.34 -40.38 45.20
CA GLU A 120 -8.18 -41.61 45.97
C GLU A 120 -9.51 -42.12 46.56
N ALA A 121 -10.36 -41.24 47.10
CA ALA A 121 -11.68 -41.62 47.61
C ALA A 121 -12.61 -42.16 46.51
N ARG A 122 -12.60 -41.56 45.32
CA ARG A 122 -13.41 -42.05 44.18
C ARG A 122 -12.90 -43.39 43.64
N LEU A 123 -11.59 -43.58 43.64
CA LEU A 123 -10.95 -44.84 43.28
C LEU A 123 -11.24 -45.94 44.31
N MET A 124 -11.18 -45.60 45.61
CA MET A 124 -11.56 -46.48 46.70
C MET A 124 -13.04 -46.88 46.64
N ASP A 125 -13.97 -45.95 46.42
CA ASP A 125 -15.40 -46.27 46.31
C ASP A 125 -15.68 -47.25 45.15
N LEU A 126 -15.06 -47.04 43.99
CA LEU A 126 -15.22 -47.93 42.83
C LEU A 126 -14.55 -49.31 43.06
N GLY A 127 -13.35 -49.30 43.67
CA GLY A 127 -12.61 -50.51 44.01
C GLY A 127 -13.31 -51.35 45.06
N MET A 128 -13.83 -50.72 46.12
CA MET A 128 -14.63 -51.37 47.16
C MET A 128 -15.90 -51.99 46.57
N LYS A 129 -16.66 -51.27 45.74
CA LYS A 129 -17.88 -51.82 45.10
C LYS A 129 -17.64 -53.11 44.31
N ARG A 130 -16.44 -53.27 43.73
CA ARG A 130 -16.10 -54.47 42.94
C ARG A 130 -15.40 -55.56 43.74
N LEU A 131 -14.60 -55.19 44.74
CA LEU A 131 -13.85 -56.13 45.56
C LEU A 131 -14.71 -56.71 46.71
N GLN A 132 -15.66 -55.94 47.24
CA GLN A 132 -16.51 -56.32 48.37
C GLN A 132 -17.22 -57.67 48.16
N PRO A 133 -17.89 -57.94 47.02
CA PRO A 133 -18.59 -59.22 46.85
C PRO A 133 -17.64 -60.43 46.83
N ALA A 134 -16.40 -60.24 46.36
CA ALA A 134 -15.40 -61.30 46.33
C ALA A 134 -14.84 -61.59 47.73
N LEU A 135 -14.65 -60.55 48.55
CA LEU A 135 -14.24 -60.70 49.95
C LEU A 135 -15.36 -61.32 50.79
N ASP A 136 -16.60 -60.90 50.59
CA ASP A 136 -17.76 -61.47 51.28
C ASP A 136 -17.91 -62.97 50.97
N ALA A 137 -17.70 -63.38 49.71
CA ALA A 137 -17.68 -64.79 49.32
C ALA A 137 -16.51 -65.56 49.96
N ARG A 138 -15.35 -64.91 50.12
CA ARG A 138 -14.17 -65.52 50.75
C ARG A 138 -14.39 -65.77 52.24
N ARG A 139 -14.96 -64.77 52.94
CA ARG A 139 -15.35 -64.88 54.36
C ARG A 139 -16.31 -66.03 54.60
N ALA A 140 -17.36 -66.13 53.79
CA ALA A 140 -18.32 -67.22 53.88
C ALA A 140 -17.68 -68.60 53.68
N SER A 141 -16.72 -68.71 52.76
CA SER A 141 -15.97 -69.96 52.52
C SER A 141 -15.03 -70.31 53.68
N ASN A 142 -14.30 -69.32 54.19
CA ASN A 142 -13.38 -69.52 55.31
C ASN A 142 -14.13 -69.94 56.59
N GLU A 143 -15.26 -69.28 56.86
CA GLU A 143 -16.13 -69.65 57.99
C GLU A 143 -16.64 -71.10 57.86
N ALA A 144 -17.07 -71.51 56.66
CA ALA A 144 -17.49 -72.88 56.41
C ALA A 144 -16.36 -73.90 56.61
N ASP A 145 -15.12 -73.61 56.18
CA ASP A 145 -13.95 -74.48 56.40
C ASP A 145 -13.62 -74.62 57.89
N LEU A 146 -13.63 -73.51 58.63
CA LEU A 146 -13.36 -73.51 60.06
C LEU A 146 -14.39 -74.35 60.81
N ILE A 147 -15.68 -74.21 60.49
CA ILE A 147 -16.77 -75.00 61.08
C ILE A 147 -16.60 -76.50 60.74
N ASN A 148 -16.30 -76.83 59.48
CA ASN A 148 -16.06 -78.21 59.04
C ASN A 148 -14.86 -78.87 59.75
N ARG A 149 -13.88 -78.06 60.15
CA ARG A 149 -12.70 -78.48 60.93
C ARG A 149 -12.94 -78.50 62.44
N GLY A 150 -14.16 -78.24 62.88
CA GLY A 150 -14.55 -78.22 64.29
C GLY A 150 -14.11 -76.97 65.05
N ILE A 151 -13.61 -75.95 64.37
CA ILE A 151 -13.21 -74.67 64.95
C ILE A 151 -14.47 -73.80 65.05
N ARG A 152 -14.98 -73.64 66.27
CA ARG A 152 -16.22 -72.90 66.53
C ARG A 152 -15.95 -71.42 66.81
N PRO A 153 -16.90 -70.53 66.46
CA PRO A 153 -16.89 -69.14 66.90
C PRO A 153 -16.72 -69.03 68.42
N GLY A 154 -15.84 -68.12 68.86
CA GLY A 154 -15.51 -67.90 70.28
C GLY A 154 -14.32 -68.71 70.82
N SER A 155 -13.68 -69.54 70.00
CA SER A 155 -12.42 -70.20 70.35
C SER A 155 -11.18 -69.36 69.95
N ASP A 156 -10.06 -69.52 70.65
CA ASP A 156 -8.80 -68.83 70.32
C ASP A 156 -8.32 -69.15 68.90
N ALA A 157 -8.52 -70.39 68.45
CA ALA A 157 -8.19 -70.82 67.09
C ALA A 157 -9.03 -70.10 66.03
N TYR A 158 -10.31 -69.84 66.31
CA TYR A 158 -11.18 -69.05 65.44
C TYR A 158 -10.75 -67.58 65.40
N ALA A 159 -10.38 -67.01 66.55
CA ALA A 159 -9.86 -65.64 66.62
C ALA A 159 -8.56 -65.47 65.82
N GLN A 160 -7.64 -66.44 65.88
CA GLN A 160 -6.42 -66.43 65.08
C GLN A 160 -6.71 -66.56 63.58
N ALA A 161 -7.63 -67.46 63.19
CA ALA A 161 -8.01 -67.64 61.78
C ALA A 161 -8.65 -66.38 61.19
N GLN A 162 -9.53 -65.70 61.94
CA GLN A 162 -10.09 -64.42 61.54
C GLN A 162 -9.04 -63.30 61.44
N ASN A 163 -8.07 -63.26 62.36
CA ASN A 163 -7.00 -62.26 62.29
C ASN A 163 -6.14 -62.42 61.03
N LEU A 164 -5.86 -63.66 60.62
CA LEU A 164 -5.11 -63.94 59.40
C LEU A 164 -5.91 -63.55 58.13
N GLU A 165 -7.22 -63.81 58.14
CA GLU A 165 -8.11 -63.38 57.05
C GLU A 165 -8.17 -61.85 56.94
N ASN A 166 -8.40 -61.15 58.05
CA ASN A 166 -8.44 -59.69 58.09
C ASN A 166 -7.12 -59.06 57.59
N GLN A 167 -5.97 -59.67 57.90
CA GLN A 167 -4.67 -59.24 57.37
C GLN A 167 -4.59 -59.43 55.85
N GLY A 168 -4.99 -60.61 55.35
CA GLY A 168 -4.98 -60.91 53.92
C GLY A 168 -5.95 -60.05 53.11
N GLU A 169 -7.07 -59.62 53.70
CA GLU A 169 -7.98 -58.65 53.09
C GLU A 169 -7.38 -57.25 53.05
N ASN A 170 -6.75 -56.80 54.13
CA ASN A 170 -6.08 -55.50 54.18
C ASN A 170 -4.98 -55.41 53.11
N ASP A 171 -4.18 -56.48 52.95
CA ASP A 171 -3.16 -56.56 51.92
C ASP A 171 -3.75 -56.56 50.50
N ALA A 172 -4.88 -57.25 50.28
CA ALA A 172 -5.59 -57.23 49.00
C ALA A 172 -6.11 -55.83 48.66
N TYR A 173 -6.63 -55.09 49.64
CA TYR A 173 -7.01 -53.69 49.48
C TYR A 173 -5.80 -52.80 49.16
N ASN A 174 -4.69 -52.95 49.89
CA ASN A 174 -3.47 -52.18 49.65
C ASN A 174 -2.88 -52.45 48.25
N GLN A 175 -2.88 -53.70 47.79
CA GLN A 175 -2.41 -54.06 46.44
C GLN A 175 -3.33 -53.53 45.35
N LEU A 176 -4.65 -53.57 45.55
CA LEU A 176 -5.61 -52.98 44.61
C LEU A 176 -5.45 -51.46 44.54
N LEU A 177 -5.24 -50.79 45.68
CA LEU A 177 -5.02 -49.36 45.73
C LEU A 177 -3.74 -48.96 44.98
N LEU A 178 -2.64 -49.69 45.23
CA LEU A 178 -1.35 -49.41 44.61
C LEU A 178 -1.37 -49.65 43.09
N SER A 179 -2.00 -50.73 42.62
CA SER A 179 -2.13 -51.04 41.19
C SER A 179 -3.17 -50.16 40.48
N GLY A 180 -4.29 -49.88 41.14
CA GLY A 180 -5.39 -49.06 40.61
C GLY A 180 -5.03 -47.59 40.45
N ARG A 181 -4.17 -47.03 41.33
CA ARG A 181 -3.68 -45.65 41.18
C ARG A 181 -2.91 -45.47 39.87
N GLY A 182 -2.05 -46.41 39.51
CA GLY A 182 -1.27 -46.35 38.25
C GLY A 182 -2.17 -46.37 37.01
N GLN A 183 -3.20 -47.21 37.01
CA GLN A 183 -4.15 -47.31 35.90
C GLN A 183 -5.08 -46.10 35.80
N ALA A 184 -5.59 -45.60 36.93
CA ALA A 184 -6.49 -44.44 36.95
C ALA A 184 -5.79 -43.14 36.51
N VAL A 185 -4.51 -42.96 36.85
CA VAL A 185 -3.72 -41.81 36.36
C VAL A 185 -3.53 -41.88 34.85
N GLN A 186 -3.24 -43.08 34.30
CA GLN A 186 -3.12 -43.27 32.85
C GLN A 186 -4.46 -43.04 32.13
N GLU A 187 -5.57 -43.52 32.70
CA GLU A 187 -6.91 -43.33 32.14
C GLU A 187 -7.34 -41.86 32.21
N ALA A 188 -7.09 -41.18 33.33
CA ALA A 188 -7.36 -39.75 33.47
C ALA A 188 -6.53 -38.92 32.47
N LEU A 189 -5.26 -39.27 32.25
CA LEU A 189 -4.42 -38.60 31.24
C LEU A 189 -4.93 -38.85 29.81
N ALA A 190 -5.39 -40.06 29.50
CA ALA A 190 -5.99 -40.40 28.22
C ALA A 190 -7.33 -39.67 27.98
N GLN A 191 -8.19 -39.60 29.00
CA GLN A 191 -9.47 -38.86 28.95
C GLN A 191 -9.26 -37.36 28.79
N ASN A 192 -8.20 -36.78 29.38
CA ASN A 192 -7.90 -35.35 29.25
C ASN A 192 -7.18 -35.01 27.93
N SER A 193 -6.38 -35.91 27.36
CA SER A 193 -5.64 -35.67 26.11
C SER A 193 -6.45 -35.93 24.83
N ALA A 194 -7.40 -36.86 24.86
CA ALA A 194 -8.30 -37.15 23.74
C ALA A 194 -9.07 -35.91 23.21
N PRO A 195 -9.74 -35.08 24.04
CA PRO A 195 -10.46 -33.90 23.56
C PRO A 195 -9.52 -32.82 23.01
N ILE A 196 -8.30 -32.69 23.53
CA ILE A 196 -7.30 -31.72 23.04
C ILE A 196 -6.84 -32.11 21.62
N ASN A 197 -6.57 -33.39 21.39
CA ASN A 197 -6.17 -33.91 20.08
C ASN A 197 -7.29 -33.77 19.05
N ASN A 198 -8.53 -34.07 19.43
CA ASN A 198 -9.70 -33.90 18.56
C ASN A 198 -9.97 -32.43 18.24
N LEU A 199 -9.85 -31.53 19.21
CA LEU A 199 -10.01 -30.10 18.98
C LEU A 199 -8.91 -29.53 18.09
N THR A 200 -7.66 -29.96 18.27
CA THR A 200 -6.53 -29.56 17.40
C THR A 200 -6.72 -30.04 15.96
N ALA A 201 -7.25 -31.26 15.77
CA ALA A 201 -7.57 -31.79 14.44
C ALA A 201 -8.72 -31.02 13.77
N LEU A 202 -9.76 -30.65 14.52
CA LEU A 202 -10.88 -29.85 14.01
C LEU A 202 -10.45 -28.41 13.66
N LEU A 203 -9.64 -27.77 14.51
CA LEU A 203 -9.08 -26.44 14.28
C LEU A 203 -8.17 -26.39 13.04
N SER A 204 -7.40 -27.46 12.79
CA SER A 204 -6.55 -27.57 11.60
C SER A 204 -7.37 -27.65 10.31
N GLY A 205 -8.55 -28.26 10.37
CA GLY A 205 -9.47 -28.43 9.24
C GLY A 205 -10.41 -27.25 8.96
N SER A 206 -10.55 -26.29 9.88
CA SER A 206 -11.46 -25.14 9.77
C SER A 206 -10.78 -23.85 9.29
N GLN A 207 -9.65 -23.95 8.59
CA GLN A 207 -8.92 -22.76 8.13
C GLN A 207 -9.80 -21.90 7.20
N VAL A 208 -9.87 -20.60 7.51
CA VAL A 208 -10.53 -19.61 6.65
C VAL A 208 -9.72 -19.46 5.38
N SER A 209 -10.32 -19.80 4.24
CA SER A 209 -9.72 -19.52 2.93
C SER A 209 -9.53 -18.02 2.77
N GLN A 210 -8.31 -17.59 2.44
CA GLN A 210 -8.06 -16.18 2.15
C GLN A 210 -8.73 -15.80 0.82
N PRO A 211 -9.31 -14.58 0.72
CA PRO A 211 -9.89 -14.13 -0.53
C PRO A 211 -8.81 -14.04 -1.60
N ASN A 212 -9.05 -14.61 -2.78
CA ASN A 212 -8.14 -14.47 -3.91
C ASN A 212 -8.53 -13.22 -4.72
N PHE A 213 -7.58 -12.31 -4.94
CA PHE A 213 -7.78 -11.09 -5.71
C PHE A 213 -7.14 -11.23 -7.10
N VAL A 214 -7.81 -10.74 -8.13
CA VAL A 214 -7.32 -10.81 -9.51
C VAL A 214 -6.35 -9.66 -9.78
N ASN A 215 -5.34 -9.87 -10.63
CA ASN A 215 -4.57 -8.74 -11.15
C ASN A 215 -5.48 -7.93 -12.08
N ALA A 216 -5.75 -6.68 -11.73
CA ALA A 216 -6.53 -5.78 -12.58
C ALA A 216 -5.79 -5.55 -13.90
N ASN A 217 -6.48 -5.70 -15.04
CA ASN A 217 -5.92 -5.33 -16.33
C ASN A 217 -5.81 -3.81 -16.39
N MET A 218 -4.59 -3.32 -16.50
CA MET A 218 -4.23 -1.95 -16.17
C MET A 218 -3.74 -1.20 -17.41
N PRO A 219 -4.51 -0.25 -17.98
CA PRO A 219 -4.02 0.57 -19.07
C PRO A 219 -2.93 1.50 -18.56
N THR A 220 -1.75 1.47 -19.20
CA THR A 220 -0.66 2.39 -18.91
C THR A 220 -0.83 3.67 -19.72
N ILE A 221 -0.94 4.80 -19.04
CA ILE A 221 -0.87 6.13 -19.65
C ILE A 221 0.61 6.41 -19.95
N PRO A 222 1.00 6.60 -21.22
CA PRO A 222 2.38 6.91 -21.57
C PRO A 222 2.74 8.34 -21.13
N THR A 223 3.99 8.54 -20.72
CA THR A 223 4.54 9.87 -20.47
C THR A 223 4.73 10.62 -21.78
N THR A 224 4.54 11.94 -21.76
CA THR A 224 4.72 12.80 -22.95
C THR A 224 6.03 13.58 -22.85
N ASP A 225 6.84 13.58 -23.91
CA ASP A 225 8.07 14.38 -24.00
C ASP A 225 7.74 15.85 -24.32
N VAL A 226 7.31 16.58 -23.28
CA VAL A 226 6.98 18.00 -23.39
C VAL A 226 8.22 18.84 -23.74
N ALA A 227 9.41 18.44 -23.30
CA ALA A 227 10.65 19.12 -23.66
C ALA A 227 10.94 19.05 -25.16
N GLY A 228 10.80 17.86 -25.76
CA GLY A 228 10.93 17.67 -27.20
C GLY A 228 9.91 18.48 -28.01
N LEU A 229 8.67 18.56 -27.54
CA LEU A 229 7.61 19.36 -28.17
C LEU A 229 7.87 20.88 -28.08
N ILE A 230 8.31 21.37 -26.92
CA ILE A 230 8.69 22.79 -26.72
C ILE A 230 9.83 23.15 -27.67
N ASN A 231 10.87 22.31 -27.75
CA ASN A 231 12.02 22.56 -28.61
C ASN A 231 11.64 22.50 -30.10
N THR A 232 10.75 21.58 -30.48
CA THR A 232 10.23 21.50 -31.85
C THR A 232 9.41 22.73 -32.22
N ASN A 233 8.56 23.23 -31.32
CA ASN A 233 7.80 24.46 -31.53
C ASN A 233 8.72 25.69 -31.68
N TYR A 234 9.79 25.75 -30.88
CA TYR A 234 10.80 26.80 -31.02
C TYR A 234 11.51 26.73 -32.38
N ASN A 235 11.97 25.55 -32.80
CA ASN A 235 12.64 25.38 -34.10
C ASN A 235 11.73 25.77 -35.27
N GLN A 236 10.43 25.47 -35.21
CA GLN A 236 9.46 25.90 -36.22
C GLN A 236 9.32 27.43 -36.25
N LYS A 237 9.23 28.09 -35.09
CA LYS A 237 9.19 29.55 -35.00
C LYS A 237 10.47 30.18 -35.55
N LEU A 238 11.62 29.59 -35.24
CA LEU A 238 12.92 30.05 -35.74
C LEU A 238 13.03 29.89 -37.26
N GLN A 239 12.58 28.78 -37.84
CA GLN A 239 12.55 28.58 -39.29
C GLN A 239 11.61 29.56 -40.00
N ASN A 240 10.42 29.80 -39.45
CA ASN A 240 9.48 30.79 -39.99
C ASN A 240 10.07 32.21 -39.93
N TRP A 241 10.76 32.54 -38.83
CA TRP A 241 11.49 33.79 -38.71
C TRP A 241 12.62 33.89 -39.74
N GLN A 242 13.42 32.85 -39.94
CA GLN A 242 14.49 32.83 -40.96
C GLN A 242 13.93 33.04 -42.38
N GLN A 243 12.79 32.44 -42.71
CA GLN A 243 12.11 32.64 -44.00
C GLN A 243 11.56 34.06 -44.14
N GLN A 244 11.03 34.67 -43.07
CA GLN A 244 10.58 36.07 -43.08
C GLN A 244 11.74 37.06 -43.15
N ALA A 245 12.86 36.76 -42.51
CA ALA A 245 14.08 37.56 -42.59
C ALA A 245 14.71 37.48 -43.99
N GLN A 246 14.74 36.28 -44.61
CA GLN A 246 15.23 36.09 -45.99
C GLN A 246 14.33 36.74 -47.03
N SER A 247 13.00 36.58 -46.94
CA SER A 247 12.06 37.27 -47.85
C SER A 247 12.07 38.79 -47.68
N SER A 248 12.34 39.30 -46.47
CA SER A 248 12.58 40.74 -46.26
C SER A 248 13.91 41.19 -46.86
N SER A 249 14.94 40.34 -46.87
CA SER A 249 16.23 40.60 -47.51
C SER A 249 16.18 40.52 -49.04
N ASP A 250 15.36 39.64 -49.62
CA ASP A 250 15.13 39.54 -51.06
C ASP A 250 14.16 40.61 -51.57
N LEU A 251 13.19 41.05 -50.77
CA LEU A 251 12.36 42.20 -51.11
C LEU A 251 13.17 43.51 -51.02
N PHE A 252 14.11 43.63 -50.08
CA PHE A 252 15.06 44.75 -50.04
C PHE A 252 16.18 44.62 -51.09
N GLY A 253 16.59 43.41 -51.50
CA GLY A 253 17.59 43.19 -52.54
C GLY A 253 17.03 43.35 -53.96
N GLY A 254 15.80 42.91 -54.20
CA GLY A 254 15.12 42.92 -55.50
C GLY A 254 14.36 44.21 -55.81
N LEU A 255 13.83 44.91 -54.80
CA LEU A 255 13.16 46.21 -54.99
C LEU A 255 14.15 47.39 -55.03
N PHE A 256 15.40 47.19 -54.57
CA PHE A 256 16.50 48.15 -54.81
C PHE A 256 17.23 47.92 -56.14
N GLY A 257 17.03 46.77 -56.81
CA GLY A 257 17.65 46.45 -58.11
C GLY A 257 16.86 46.90 -59.35
N LEU A 258 15.59 47.29 -59.20
CA LEU A 258 14.69 47.63 -60.31
C LEU A 258 13.94 48.95 -60.01
N GLY A 259 14.61 50.08 -60.23
CA GLY A 259 13.93 51.37 -60.48
C GLY A 259 13.78 52.37 -59.32
N ALA A 260 14.38 52.15 -58.15
CA ALA A 260 14.27 53.07 -57.02
C ALA A 260 15.50 53.96 -56.82
N ASN A 261 15.74 54.89 -57.75
CA ASN A 261 16.74 55.95 -57.57
C ASN A 261 16.21 57.17 -56.75
N VAL A 262 15.12 57.03 -55.97
CA VAL A 262 14.33 58.20 -55.55
C VAL A 262 13.90 58.30 -54.07
N ILE A 263 14.58 57.64 -53.13
CA ILE A 263 14.48 58.04 -51.70
C ILE A 263 15.87 58.16 -51.07
N LYS A 264 16.75 58.95 -51.70
CA LYS A 264 18.01 59.35 -51.05
C LYS A 264 17.85 60.60 -50.18
N TYR A 265 16.92 61.49 -50.50
CA TYR A 265 16.81 62.78 -49.79
C TYR A 265 15.37 63.07 -49.37
N SER A 266 15.09 62.88 -48.08
CA SER A 266 13.77 63.20 -47.49
C SER A 266 13.69 64.60 -46.88
N ASP A 267 14.76 65.39 -46.97
CA ASP A 267 14.84 66.75 -46.43
C ASP A 267 13.89 67.70 -47.19
N ARG A 268 13.19 68.56 -46.45
CA ARG A 268 12.25 69.54 -47.03
C ARG A 268 12.99 70.60 -47.87
N ARG A 269 14.26 70.89 -47.56
CA ARG A 269 15.07 71.93 -48.23
C ARG A 269 15.40 71.60 -49.68
N VAL A 270 15.39 70.33 -50.05
CA VAL A 270 15.67 69.88 -51.42
C VAL A 270 14.41 69.64 -52.24
N LYS A 271 13.25 69.98 -51.71
CA LYS A 271 11.93 69.70 -52.29
C LYS A 271 11.17 70.99 -52.55
N THR A 272 10.48 71.03 -53.69
CA THR A 272 9.57 72.09 -54.12
C THR A 272 8.19 71.51 -54.41
N ASN A 273 7.17 72.36 -54.59
CA ASN A 273 5.79 71.97 -54.88
C ASN A 273 5.22 70.95 -53.88
N VAL A 274 5.58 71.08 -52.60
CA VAL A 274 5.22 70.13 -51.55
C VAL A 274 3.73 70.25 -51.21
N ARG A 275 2.97 69.18 -51.48
CA ARG A 275 1.54 69.08 -51.17
C ARG A 275 1.24 67.79 -50.43
N ARG A 276 0.45 67.85 -49.35
CA ARG A 276 0.01 66.64 -48.65
C ARG A 276 -1.04 65.93 -49.49
N VAL A 277 -0.82 64.64 -49.75
CA VAL A 277 -1.71 63.79 -50.57
C VAL A 277 -2.32 62.64 -49.77
N GLY A 278 -2.01 62.53 -48.48
CA GLY A 278 -2.64 61.57 -47.57
C GLY A 278 -1.77 61.19 -46.39
N GLU A 279 -1.88 59.93 -45.99
CA GLU A 279 -1.16 59.33 -44.86
C GLU A 279 -0.76 57.89 -45.21
N PHE A 280 0.40 57.45 -44.74
CA PHE A 280 0.87 56.07 -44.87
C PHE A 280 0.28 55.21 -43.74
N ALA A 281 0.20 53.88 -43.95
CA ALA A 281 -0.35 52.94 -42.97
C ALA A 281 0.38 52.93 -41.60
N ASN A 282 1.56 53.55 -41.51
CA ASN A 282 2.34 53.70 -40.30
C ASN A 282 2.11 55.04 -39.57
N GLY A 283 1.13 55.84 -39.99
CA GLY A 283 0.76 57.13 -39.39
C GLY A 283 1.57 58.34 -39.87
N LEU A 284 2.50 58.16 -40.81
CA LEU A 284 3.27 59.28 -41.36
C LEU A 284 2.51 59.99 -42.49
N ALA A 285 2.57 61.31 -42.52
CA ALA A 285 1.96 62.08 -43.60
C ALA A 285 2.65 61.79 -44.95
N LYS A 286 1.83 61.68 -46.00
CA LYS A 286 2.25 61.40 -47.37
C LYS A 286 2.19 62.69 -48.19
N TYR A 287 3.29 63.03 -48.85
CA TYR A 287 3.43 64.22 -49.67
C TYR A 287 3.73 63.87 -51.12
N ALA A 288 3.20 64.66 -52.05
CA ALA A 288 3.73 64.78 -53.40
C ALA A 288 4.61 66.03 -53.48
N PHE A 289 5.75 65.93 -54.15
CA PHE A 289 6.75 67.00 -54.25
C PHE A 289 7.63 66.79 -55.49
N GLU A 290 8.36 67.82 -55.91
CA GLU A 290 9.41 67.71 -56.93
C GLU A 290 10.76 68.08 -56.30
N TYR A 291 11.88 67.53 -56.78
CA TYR A 291 13.19 67.95 -56.29
C TYR A 291 13.62 69.26 -56.94
N VAL A 292 14.40 70.07 -56.22
CA VAL A 292 14.90 71.37 -56.75
C VAL A 292 15.78 71.22 -58.00
N TRP A 293 16.37 70.05 -58.23
CA TRP A 293 17.14 69.71 -59.44
C TRP A 293 16.30 69.03 -60.54
N GLY A 294 14.98 69.02 -60.41
CA GLY A 294 14.05 68.37 -61.33
C GLY A 294 13.98 66.84 -61.15
N GLY A 295 13.17 66.20 -62.00
CA GLY A 295 12.91 64.75 -61.93
C GLY A 295 11.42 64.38 -61.82
N GLY A 296 10.52 65.35 -62.01
CA GLY A 296 9.08 65.14 -61.98
C GLY A 296 8.50 65.00 -60.58
N GLU A 297 7.17 64.83 -60.51
CA GLU A 297 6.47 64.66 -59.25
C GLU A 297 6.81 63.30 -58.61
N GLN A 298 7.25 63.35 -57.35
CA GLN A 298 7.62 62.24 -56.50
C GLN A 298 6.70 62.18 -55.28
N ILE A 299 6.54 60.99 -54.70
CA ILE A 299 5.70 60.77 -53.52
C ILE A 299 6.56 60.24 -52.37
N GLY A 300 6.47 60.85 -51.19
CA GLY A 300 7.24 60.43 -50.03
C GLY A 300 6.91 61.17 -48.73
N VAL A 301 7.81 61.02 -47.75
CA VAL A 301 7.73 61.61 -46.41
C VAL A 301 8.64 62.82 -46.28
N MET A 302 8.45 63.63 -45.23
CA MET A 302 9.34 64.76 -44.89
C MET A 302 10.20 64.39 -43.67
N ALA A 303 11.52 64.57 -43.77
CA ALA A 303 12.46 64.11 -42.76
C ALA A 303 12.32 64.80 -41.39
N ASP A 304 11.85 66.04 -41.36
CA ASP A 304 11.47 66.77 -40.15
C ASP A 304 10.33 66.07 -39.39
N GLU A 305 9.29 65.65 -40.09
CA GLU A 305 8.14 64.93 -39.52
C GLU A 305 8.51 63.51 -39.10
N VAL A 306 9.31 62.82 -39.91
CA VAL A 306 9.83 61.51 -39.53
C VAL A 306 10.71 61.61 -38.30
N ARG A 307 11.53 62.67 -38.15
CA ARG A 307 12.36 62.88 -36.96
C ARG A 307 11.52 63.11 -35.71
N ALA A 308 10.40 63.82 -35.81
CA ALA A 308 9.49 64.04 -34.70
C ALA A 308 8.78 62.74 -34.28
N PHE A 309 8.41 61.88 -35.24
CA PHE A 309 7.65 60.66 -34.96
C PHE A 309 8.53 59.43 -34.64
N ARG A 310 9.66 59.29 -35.35
CA ARG A 310 10.63 58.19 -35.23
C ARG A 310 12.07 58.72 -35.43
N PRO A 311 12.70 59.27 -34.38
CA PRO A 311 14.02 59.89 -34.49
C PRO A 311 15.10 58.95 -35.05
N HIS A 312 15.05 57.67 -34.71
CA HIS A 312 16.01 56.64 -35.14
C HIS A 312 15.94 56.29 -36.63
N ALA A 313 14.88 56.71 -37.34
CA ALA A 313 14.71 56.45 -38.76
C ALA A 313 15.33 57.53 -39.67
N VAL A 314 15.89 58.61 -39.10
CA VAL A 314 16.48 59.72 -39.85
C VAL A 314 17.98 59.77 -39.62
N ILE A 315 18.75 59.62 -40.70
CA ILE A 315 20.21 59.76 -40.68
C ILE A 315 20.55 61.13 -41.27
N ASN A 316 21.37 61.92 -40.57
CA ASN A 316 21.93 63.15 -41.12
C ASN A 316 23.06 62.78 -42.08
N VAL A 317 22.86 63.03 -43.36
CA VAL A 317 23.92 62.99 -44.37
C VAL A 317 24.18 64.44 -44.74
N GLY A 318 25.40 64.91 -44.47
CA GLY A 318 25.83 66.29 -44.70
C GLY A 318 25.78 66.70 -46.16
#